data_AF-A0A9P9JX82-F1
#
_entry.id   AF-A0A9P9JX82-F1
#
_cell.length_a   1.000
_cell.length_b   1.000
_cell.length_c   1.000
_cell.angle_alpha   90.00
_cell.angle_beta   90.00
_cell.angle_gamma   90.00
#
_symmetry.space_group_name_H-M   'P 1'
#
loop_
_entity.id
_entity.type
_entity.pdbx_description
1 polymer ?
#
loop_
_entity_poly.entity_id
_entity_poly.type
_entity_poly.pdbx_seq_one_letter_code
_entity_poly.pdbx_strand_id
1 'polypeptide(L)'
;MSRLPPAEKLPLAVRKNIRDSWENTKEDHEKKLSETLGQPWTINIDPKALYPYAEEGSWGHTSMGDLIVSYVEGVQYQLDYFIGQNGDGAKDEINEICSGHVLTMDFDEKNTVSYCGAKVGPEGELIILFTKGNLGTNTSYAADTNNLTKALNEAPSTVRPMSYVARASIRSDYDPNVQQIQEKLNKILGQEIAIVPNFEANFEKLKAKANADSGWEQNFGRSHFSYLEGLVSQLEYDKFGEDDMLQEGLLEAMEKHAVHVRVVDQTKRSYNETVIEDGILYLQTSPSDFGVNVHQISSDLVNIL
;
A
#
# COMPACT_ATOMS: atom_id res chain seq x y z
N MET A 1 21.86 3.04 -18.45
CA MET A 1 22.80 3.91 -19.22
C MET A 1 23.56 4.76 -18.21
N SER A 2 24.77 5.25 -18.54
CA SER A 2 25.56 6.05 -17.59
C SER A 2 24.96 7.45 -17.39
N ARG A 3 24.88 7.87 -16.12
CA ARG A 3 24.53 9.24 -15.71
C ARG A 3 25.44 10.27 -16.40
N LEU A 4 24.84 11.36 -16.88
CA LEU A 4 25.56 12.53 -17.39
C LEU A 4 25.98 13.45 -16.23
N PRO A 5 27.17 14.08 -16.29
CA PRO A 5 27.60 15.02 -15.26
C PRO A 5 26.71 16.28 -15.30
N PRO A 6 26.45 16.94 -14.15
CA PRO A 6 25.73 18.21 -14.13
C PRO A 6 26.40 19.27 -15.02
N ALA A 7 25.60 20.15 -15.60
CA ALA A 7 26.09 21.25 -16.41
C ALA A 7 26.92 22.23 -15.55
N GLU A 8 28.17 22.51 -15.96
CA GLU A 8 29.00 23.51 -15.29
C GLU A 8 28.34 24.90 -15.32
N LYS A 9 27.70 25.23 -16.45
CA LYS A 9 27.02 26.50 -16.68
C LYS A 9 25.80 26.33 -17.58
N LEU A 10 24.68 26.92 -17.16
CA LEU A 10 23.45 26.96 -17.94
C LEU A 10 23.41 28.20 -18.85
N PRO A 11 22.84 28.11 -20.06
CA PRO A 11 22.62 29.27 -20.92
C PRO A 11 21.84 30.38 -20.22
N LEU A 12 22.05 31.63 -20.64
CA LEU A 12 21.40 32.79 -20.00
C LEU A 12 19.86 32.71 -20.05
N ALA A 13 19.30 32.32 -21.19
CA ALA A 13 17.85 32.15 -21.36
C ALA A 13 17.30 31.10 -20.37
N VAL A 14 17.99 29.97 -20.22
CA VAL A 14 17.61 28.88 -19.30
C VAL A 14 17.69 29.35 -17.85
N ARG A 15 18.78 30.04 -17.46
CA ARG A 15 18.90 30.61 -16.10
C ARG A 15 17.81 31.62 -15.79
N LYS A 16 17.45 32.47 -16.76
CA LYS A 16 16.35 33.42 -16.61
C LYS A 16 15.03 32.68 -16.40
N ASN A 17 14.74 31.64 -17.18
CA ASN A 17 13.52 30.85 -17.02
C ASN A 17 13.48 30.11 -15.68
N ILE A 18 14.58 29.53 -15.23
CA ILE A 18 14.68 28.91 -13.89
C ILE A 18 14.35 29.93 -12.80
N ARG A 19 14.96 31.12 -12.84
CA ARG A 19 14.66 32.18 -11.87
C ARG A 19 13.19 32.57 -11.89
N ASP A 20 12.68 32.88 -13.09
CA ASP A 20 11.36 33.46 -13.27
C ASP A 20 10.24 32.48 -12.91
N SER A 21 10.38 31.22 -13.33
CA SER A 21 9.32 30.20 -13.22
C SER A 21 9.47 29.29 -12.02
N TRP A 22 10.70 28.92 -11.62
CA TRP A 22 10.95 27.94 -10.55
C TRP A 22 11.40 28.59 -9.24
N GLU A 23 12.49 29.35 -9.23
CA GLU A 23 13.03 29.91 -7.98
C GLU A 23 12.03 30.85 -7.29
N ASN A 24 11.29 31.64 -8.06
CA ASN A 24 10.28 32.57 -7.53
C ASN A 24 9.01 31.89 -6.99
N THR A 25 8.70 30.65 -7.40
CA THR A 25 7.46 29.94 -7.04
C THR A 25 7.71 28.75 -6.11
N LYS A 26 8.99 28.40 -5.90
CA LYS A 26 9.40 27.24 -5.10
C LYS A 26 8.75 27.22 -3.71
N GLU A 27 8.76 28.34 -2.99
CA GLU A 27 8.18 28.43 -1.64
C GLU A 27 6.66 28.15 -1.64
N ASP A 28 5.94 28.60 -2.67
CA ASP A 28 4.51 28.31 -2.83
C ASP A 28 4.27 26.82 -3.08
N HIS A 29 5.14 26.17 -3.86
CA HIS A 29 5.06 24.73 -4.08
C HIS A 29 5.43 23.91 -2.82
N GLU A 30 6.44 24.32 -2.06
CA GLU A 30 6.81 23.71 -0.77
C GLU A 30 5.67 23.83 0.23
N LYS A 31 5.05 25.02 0.30
CA LYS A 31 3.86 25.25 1.14
C LYS A 31 2.72 24.33 0.76
N LYS A 32 2.35 24.27 -0.52
CA LYS A 32 1.25 23.42 -1.00
C LYS A 32 1.54 21.93 -0.72
N LEU A 33 2.76 21.47 -0.96
CA LEU A 33 3.16 20.09 -0.65
C LEU A 33 3.05 19.80 0.85
N SER A 34 3.52 20.73 1.68
CA SER A 34 3.45 20.63 3.14
C SER A 34 2.01 20.60 3.66
N GLU A 35 1.13 21.41 3.08
CA GLU A 35 -0.30 21.45 3.40
C GLU A 35 -0.98 20.13 3.03
N THR A 36 -0.75 19.60 1.82
CA THR A 36 -1.28 18.30 1.39
C THR A 36 -0.83 17.16 2.29
N LEU A 37 0.44 17.17 2.72
CA LEU A 37 1.02 16.12 3.55
C LEU A 37 0.87 16.37 5.06
N GLY A 38 0.32 17.51 5.47
CA GLY A 38 0.03 17.85 6.87
C GLY A 38 1.25 18.15 7.74
N GLN A 39 2.46 18.27 7.18
CA GLN A 39 3.68 18.61 7.89
C GLN A 39 4.73 19.24 6.95
N PRO A 40 5.81 19.85 7.46
CA PRO A 40 6.77 20.57 6.61
C PRO A 40 7.51 19.65 5.63
N TRP A 41 7.44 19.99 4.35
CA TRP A 41 8.17 19.37 3.24
C TRP A 41 8.93 20.42 2.46
N THR A 42 10.11 20.04 1.95
CA THR A 42 10.94 20.90 1.09
C THR A 42 11.13 20.28 -0.29
N ILE A 43 11.56 21.09 -1.27
CA ILE A 43 11.86 20.63 -2.62
C ILE A 43 13.32 20.92 -2.93
N ASN A 44 14.08 19.89 -3.30
CA ASN A 44 15.50 20.00 -3.66
C ASN A 44 15.75 19.40 -5.04
N ILE A 45 15.52 20.20 -6.08
CA ILE A 45 15.73 19.82 -7.48
C ILE A 45 16.83 20.71 -8.06
N ASP A 46 17.90 20.11 -8.58
CA ASP A 46 19.03 20.81 -9.22
C ASP A 46 18.83 20.89 -10.74
N PRO A 47 18.52 22.07 -11.32
CA PRO A 47 18.36 22.22 -12.76
C PRO A 47 19.64 21.90 -13.55
N LYS A 48 20.82 22.03 -12.94
CA LYS A 48 22.10 21.70 -13.60
C LYS A 48 22.27 20.20 -13.78
N ALA A 49 21.73 19.38 -12.87
CA ALA A 49 21.73 17.94 -13.01
C ALA A 49 20.77 17.47 -14.10
N LEU A 50 19.68 18.21 -14.35
CA LEU A 50 18.67 17.88 -15.36
C LEU A 50 19.04 18.34 -16.77
N TYR A 51 19.63 19.54 -16.91
CA TYR A 51 19.90 20.16 -18.22
C TYR A 51 20.69 19.32 -19.23
N PRO A 52 21.69 18.50 -18.84
CA PRO A 52 22.38 17.60 -19.76
C PRO A 52 21.46 16.61 -20.50
N TYR A 53 20.27 16.33 -19.96
CA TYR A 53 19.28 15.44 -20.56
C TYR A 53 18.23 16.18 -21.39
N ALA A 54 18.30 17.52 -21.48
CA ALA A 54 17.42 18.33 -22.29
C ALA A 54 17.92 18.42 -23.74
N GLU A 55 17.35 17.58 -24.60
CA GLU A 55 17.70 17.52 -26.03
C GLU A 55 17.46 18.86 -26.75
N GLU A 56 18.26 19.17 -27.76
CA GLU A 56 18.08 20.39 -28.55
C GLU A 56 16.66 20.46 -29.13
N GLY A 57 16.00 21.61 -28.98
CA GLY A 57 14.61 21.82 -29.39
C GLY A 57 13.56 21.24 -28.44
N SER A 58 13.95 20.52 -27.37
CA SER A 58 13.03 20.06 -26.33
C SER A 58 12.58 21.20 -25.41
N TRP A 59 11.46 20.98 -24.71
CA TRP A 59 10.94 21.92 -23.72
C TRP A 59 11.96 22.26 -22.63
N GLY A 60 12.65 21.24 -22.08
CA GLY A 60 13.68 21.45 -21.06
C GLY A 60 14.90 22.23 -21.54
N HIS A 61 15.13 22.32 -22.85
CA HIS A 61 16.32 22.98 -23.40
C HIS A 61 16.22 24.51 -23.32
N THR A 62 15.00 25.06 -23.35
CA THR A 62 14.73 26.50 -23.24
C THR A 62 13.98 26.88 -21.97
N SER A 63 13.19 25.96 -21.42
CA SER A 63 12.21 26.21 -20.37
C SER A 63 12.35 25.25 -19.18
N MET A 64 13.58 25.07 -18.71
CA MET A 64 13.90 24.16 -17.60
C MET A 64 13.12 24.48 -16.31
N GLY A 65 12.91 25.76 -15.98
CA GLY A 65 12.14 26.16 -14.81
C GLY A 65 10.67 25.72 -14.92
N ASP A 66 10.03 25.98 -16.07
CA ASP A 66 8.65 25.56 -16.32
C ASP A 66 8.50 24.03 -16.28
N LEU A 67 9.51 23.31 -16.78
CA LEU A 67 9.55 21.86 -16.76
C LEU A 67 9.58 21.32 -15.33
N ILE A 68 10.42 21.89 -14.46
CA ILE A 68 10.49 21.50 -13.04
C ILE A 68 9.15 21.77 -12.35
N VAL A 69 8.57 22.96 -12.56
CA VAL A 69 7.24 23.32 -12.03
C VAL A 69 6.21 22.26 -12.42
N SER A 70 6.17 21.84 -13.68
CA SER A 70 5.19 20.86 -14.14
C SER A 70 5.32 19.48 -13.49
N TYR A 71 6.55 19.01 -13.23
CA TYR A 71 6.76 17.80 -12.46
C TYR A 71 6.28 17.94 -11.01
N VAL A 72 6.61 19.06 -10.37
CA VAL A 72 6.19 19.35 -8.99
C VAL A 72 4.68 19.45 -8.88
N GLU A 73 4.02 20.19 -9.77
CA GLU A 73 2.56 20.28 -9.83
C GLU A 73 1.91 18.93 -10.11
N GLY A 74 2.54 18.12 -10.97
CA GLY A 74 2.16 16.73 -11.23
C GLY A 74 2.15 15.89 -9.95
N VAL A 75 3.25 15.93 -9.18
CA VAL A 75 3.33 15.22 -7.89
C VAL A 75 2.31 15.73 -6.90
N GLN A 76 2.15 17.05 -6.77
CA GLN A 76 1.15 17.64 -5.87
C GLN A 76 -0.28 17.18 -6.21
N TYR A 77 -0.64 17.19 -7.49
CA TYR A 77 -1.95 16.73 -7.95
C TYR A 77 -2.17 15.24 -7.63
N GLN A 78 -1.17 14.39 -7.90
CA GLN A 78 -1.31 12.96 -7.67
C GLN A 78 -1.33 12.61 -6.17
N LEU A 79 -0.58 13.33 -5.33
CA LEU A 79 -0.63 13.14 -3.88
C LEU A 79 -2.00 13.50 -3.32
N ASP A 80 -2.56 14.65 -3.74
CA ASP A 80 -3.91 15.06 -3.34
C ASP A 80 -4.95 14.01 -3.75
N TYR A 81 -4.89 13.54 -5.01
CA TYR A 81 -5.75 12.47 -5.50
C TYR A 81 -5.58 11.17 -4.71
N PHE A 82 -4.34 10.73 -4.49
CA PHE A 82 -4.02 9.50 -3.79
C PHE A 82 -4.50 9.52 -2.35
N ILE A 83 -4.26 10.60 -1.63
CA ILE A 83 -4.74 10.79 -0.24
C ILE A 83 -6.26 10.88 -0.23
N GLY A 84 -6.88 11.58 -1.19
CA GLY A 84 -8.34 11.62 -1.32
C GLY A 84 -8.98 10.25 -1.51
N GLN A 85 -8.30 9.31 -2.18
CA GLN A 85 -8.78 7.93 -2.35
C GLN A 85 -8.51 7.03 -1.13
N ASN A 86 -7.42 7.25 -0.39
CA ASN A 86 -6.95 6.34 0.66
C ASN A 86 -7.11 6.87 2.11
N GLY A 87 -7.53 8.12 2.27
CA GLY A 87 -7.76 8.77 3.56
C GLY A 87 -6.48 9.21 4.29
N ASP A 88 -6.65 9.80 5.47
CA ASP A 88 -5.55 10.38 6.26
C ASP A 88 -4.49 9.36 6.68
N GLY A 89 -4.84 8.09 6.84
CA GLY A 89 -3.87 7.04 7.15
C GLY A 89 -2.81 6.84 6.06
N ALA A 90 -3.13 7.15 4.79
CA ALA A 90 -2.14 7.13 3.71
C ALA A 90 -1.17 8.32 3.81
N LYS A 91 -1.65 9.50 4.20
CA LYS A 91 -0.83 10.69 4.44
C LYS A 91 0.20 10.43 5.54
N ASP A 92 -0.22 9.87 6.66
CA ASP A 92 0.67 9.55 7.79
C ASP A 92 1.74 8.54 7.39
N GLU A 93 1.37 7.54 6.60
CA GLU A 93 2.32 6.53 6.14
C GLU A 93 3.29 7.03 5.07
N ILE A 94 2.84 7.91 4.15
CA ILE A 94 3.74 8.58 3.21
C ILE A 94 4.80 9.37 3.97
N ASN A 95 4.39 10.08 5.02
CA ASN A 95 5.32 10.83 5.88
C ASN A 95 6.30 9.92 6.63
N GLU A 96 5.85 8.77 7.13
CA GLU A 96 6.75 7.81 7.79
C GLU A 96 7.75 7.18 6.81
N ILE A 97 7.28 6.75 5.64
CA ILE A 97 8.13 6.12 4.61
C ILE A 97 9.10 7.15 4.02
N CYS A 98 8.59 8.32 3.68
CA CYS A 98 9.38 9.42 3.15
C CYS A 98 9.85 10.37 4.27
N SER A 99 10.51 9.79 5.28
CA SER A 99 10.92 10.47 6.52
C SER A 99 11.89 11.65 6.33
N GLY A 100 12.53 11.77 5.16
CA GLY A 100 13.34 12.92 4.81
C GLY A 100 12.50 14.17 4.55
N HIS A 101 11.22 14.02 4.19
CA HIS A 101 10.29 15.09 3.83
C HIS A 101 10.86 16.05 2.76
N VAL A 102 11.57 15.47 1.79
CA VAL A 102 12.12 16.18 0.64
C VAL A 102 11.60 15.56 -0.65
N LEU A 103 11.10 16.40 -1.55
CA LEU A 103 10.87 16.04 -2.94
C LEU A 103 12.11 16.40 -3.77
N THR A 104 12.65 15.45 -4.51
CA THR A 104 13.77 15.67 -5.43
C THR A 104 13.49 15.02 -6.79
N MET A 105 14.43 15.14 -7.72
CA MET A 105 14.30 14.61 -9.08
C MET A 105 15.64 14.08 -9.57
N ASP A 106 15.61 12.90 -10.19
CA ASP A 106 16.81 12.19 -10.59
C ASP A 106 16.63 11.39 -11.89
N PHE A 107 17.75 11.11 -12.56
CA PHE A 107 17.80 10.27 -13.75
C PHE A 107 17.71 8.78 -13.37
N ASP A 108 16.84 8.05 -14.05
CA ASP A 108 16.70 6.61 -13.88
C ASP A 108 17.74 5.83 -14.69
N GLU A 109 18.91 5.62 -14.09
CA GLU A 109 20.02 4.88 -14.70
C GLU A 109 19.67 3.43 -15.05
N LYS A 110 18.72 2.85 -14.30
CA LYS A 110 18.32 1.45 -14.37
C LYS A 110 17.14 1.22 -15.31
N ASN A 111 16.50 2.27 -15.83
CA ASN A 111 15.29 2.21 -16.66
C ASN A 111 14.18 1.37 -15.99
N THR A 112 13.94 1.61 -14.70
CA THR A 112 12.84 1.02 -13.93
C THR A 112 11.47 1.62 -14.26
N VAL A 113 11.42 2.77 -14.94
CA VAL A 113 10.19 3.45 -15.38
C VAL A 113 10.19 3.67 -16.89
N SER A 114 9.02 3.91 -17.51
CA SER A 114 8.93 4.08 -18.97
C SER A 114 9.42 5.47 -19.42
N TYR A 115 8.81 6.53 -18.91
CA TYR A 115 9.17 7.93 -19.21
C TYR A 115 9.50 8.69 -17.91
N CYS A 116 8.63 8.59 -16.91
CA CYS A 116 8.83 9.09 -15.57
C CYS A 116 8.14 8.19 -14.54
N GLY A 117 8.48 8.38 -13.27
CA GLY A 117 7.89 7.65 -12.14
C GLY A 117 8.44 8.19 -10.82
N ALA A 118 8.33 7.40 -9.76
CA ALA A 118 8.80 7.77 -8.43
C ALA A 118 9.59 6.62 -7.80
N LYS A 119 10.49 6.97 -6.88
CA LYS A 119 11.10 6.04 -5.91
C LYS A 119 11.25 6.74 -4.56
N VAL A 120 11.36 5.97 -3.50
CA VAL A 120 11.79 6.47 -2.19
C VAL A 120 13.29 6.21 -2.07
N GLY A 121 14.05 7.24 -1.75
CA GLY A 121 15.50 7.16 -1.56
C GLY A 121 15.89 6.61 -0.19
N PRO A 122 17.18 6.31 0.01
CA PRO A 122 17.69 5.74 1.26
C PRO A 122 17.59 6.68 2.47
N GLU A 123 17.48 7.99 2.26
CA GLU A 123 17.31 8.99 3.33
C GLU A 123 15.82 9.34 3.53
N GLY A 124 14.91 8.59 2.90
CA GLY A 124 13.47 8.83 2.96
C GLY A 124 13.02 10.00 2.07
N GLU A 125 13.77 10.37 1.05
CA GLU A 125 13.37 11.37 0.07
C GLU A 125 12.42 10.78 -0.98
N LEU A 126 11.39 11.53 -1.39
CA LEU A 126 10.57 11.17 -2.54
C LEU A 126 11.25 11.68 -3.81
N ILE A 127 11.63 10.77 -4.70
CA ILE A 127 12.43 11.08 -5.89
C ILE A 127 11.58 10.89 -7.13
N ILE A 128 11.36 11.98 -7.87
CA ILE A 128 10.83 11.94 -9.24
C ILE A 128 11.91 11.34 -10.14
N LEU A 129 11.56 10.31 -10.90
CA LEU A 129 12.44 9.67 -11.88
C LEU A 129 12.06 10.09 -13.29
N PHE A 130 13.05 10.27 -14.16
CA PHE A 130 12.85 10.38 -15.60
C PHE A 130 13.87 9.50 -16.35
N THR A 131 13.48 8.98 -17.50
CA THR A 131 14.36 8.20 -18.39
C THR A 131 14.90 9.04 -19.54
N LYS A 132 15.92 8.50 -20.21
CA LYS A 132 16.61 9.20 -21.30
C LYS A 132 15.65 9.47 -22.45
N GLY A 133 15.69 10.69 -22.98
CA GLY A 133 14.81 11.15 -24.06
C GLY A 133 13.39 11.47 -23.61
N ASN A 134 13.07 11.32 -22.32
CA ASN A 134 11.72 11.54 -21.77
C ASN A 134 11.66 12.65 -20.71
N LEU A 135 12.71 13.48 -20.60
CA LEU A 135 12.70 14.62 -19.69
C LEU A 135 11.60 15.62 -20.11
N GLY A 136 10.55 15.75 -19.30
CA GLY A 136 9.41 16.63 -19.56
C GLY A 136 8.22 15.92 -20.21
N THR A 137 8.28 14.60 -20.38
CA THR A 137 7.19 13.80 -20.94
C THR A 137 6.27 13.29 -19.83
N ASN A 138 4.96 13.54 -19.97
CA ASN A 138 3.91 13.07 -19.04
C ASN A 138 4.26 13.33 -17.57
N THR A 139 4.70 14.55 -17.26
CA THR A 139 5.21 14.95 -15.94
C THR A 139 4.24 14.63 -14.79
N SER A 140 2.92 14.69 -15.03
CA SER A 140 1.87 14.36 -14.07
C SER A 140 1.76 12.87 -13.71
N TYR A 141 2.42 11.98 -14.44
CA TYR A 141 2.38 10.54 -14.20
C TYR A 141 3.50 10.09 -13.24
N ALA A 142 4.46 10.97 -12.92
CA ALA A 142 5.61 10.63 -12.08
C ALA A 142 5.20 10.02 -10.74
N ALA A 143 4.19 10.58 -10.09
CA ALA A 143 3.65 10.06 -8.83
C ALA A 143 2.20 9.58 -8.97
N ASP A 144 1.77 9.11 -10.15
CA ASP A 144 0.44 8.51 -10.29
C ASP A 144 0.24 7.36 -9.29
N THR A 145 -1.02 6.94 -9.08
CA THR A 145 -1.36 5.93 -8.09
C THR A 145 -0.48 4.67 -8.19
N ASN A 146 -0.15 4.22 -9.41
CA ASN A 146 0.67 3.02 -9.61
C ASN A 146 2.13 3.27 -9.26
N ASN A 147 2.72 4.36 -9.75
CA ASN A 147 4.12 4.70 -9.53
C ASN A 147 4.38 5.05 -8.06
N LEU A 148 3.50 5.81 -7.41
CA LEU A 148 3.61 6.12 -5.99
C LEU A 148 3.46 4.86 -5.13
N THR A 149 2.47 4.02 -5.40
CA THR A 149 2.29 2.75 -4.69
C THR A 149 3.52 1.86 -4.79
N LYS A 150 4.08 1.73 -6.00
CA LYS A 150 5.31 0.98 -6.23
C LYS A 150 6.47 1.58 -5.42
N ALA A 151 6.65 2.91 -5.46
CA ALA A 151 7.70 3.59 -4.72
C ALA A 151 7.59 3.36 -3.20
N LEU A 152 6.38 3.41 -2.64
CA LEU A 152 6.13 3.16 -1.22
C LEU A 152 6.39 1.69 -0.82
N ASN A 153 6.05 0.74 -1.70
CA ASN A 153 6.32 -0.68 -1.47
C ASN A 153 7.81 -1.04 -1.57
N GLU A 154 8.53 -0.44 -2.53
CA GLU A 154 9.96 -0.67 -2.76
C GLU A 154 10.86 0.17 -1.84
N ALA A 155 10.27 1.08 -1.06
CA ALA A 155 10.99 1.91 -0.13
C ALA A 155 11.88 1.05 0.78
N PRO A 156 13.10 1.50 1.11
CA PRO A 156 14.01 0.77 2.00
C PRO A 156 13.40 0.59 3.40
N SER A 157 12.58 -0.44 3.62
CA SER A 157 11.93 -0.68 4.90
C SER A 157 12.87 -1.42 5.85
N THR A 158 13.18 -0.78 6.97
CA THR A 158 13.62 -1.43 8.22
C THR A 158 12.52 -1.46 9.28
N VAL A 159 11.31 -0.94 8.98
CA VAL A 159 10.34 -0.55 10.01
C VAL A 159 9.02 -1.34 9.94
N ARG A 160 8.58 -1.81 8.75
CA ARG A 160 7.30 -2.51 8.63
C ARG A 160 7.41 -3.81 7.79
N PRO A 161 6.89 -4.95 8.30
CA PRO A 161 7.04 -6.27 7.66
C PRO A 161 6.17 -6.48 6.41
N MET A 162 5.03 -5.79 6.31
CA MET A 162 4.11 -5.93 5.17
C MET A 162 4.37 -4.93 4.03
N SER A 163 3.72 -5.08 2.88
CA SER A 163 3.70 -4.04 1.84
C SER A 163 2.76 -2.90 2.23
N TYR A 164 2.96 -1.71 1.64
CA TYR A 164 2.06 -0.56 1.80
C TYR A 164 0.63 -0.95 1.39
N VAL A 165 0.46 -1.63 0.24
CA VAL A 165 -0.87 -1.98 -0.27
C VAL A 165 -1.62 -2.94 0.65
N ALA A 166 -0.93 -3.90 1.28
CA ALA A 166 -1.55 -4.82 2.23
C ALA A 166 -2.00 -4.07 3.49
N ARG A 167 -1.17 -3.14 4.00
CA ARG A 167 -1.56 -2.28 5.14
C ARG A 167 -2.70 -1.33 4.81
N ALA A 168 -2.71 -0.78 3.60
CA ALA A 168 -3.79 0.06 3.12
C ALA A 168 -5.11 -0.72 3.07
N SER A 169 -5.12 -1.95 2.52
CA SER A 169 -6.32 -2.80 2.52
C SER A 169 -6.79 -3.17 3.94
N ILE A 170 -5.88 -3.39 4.90
CA ILE A 170 -6.27 -3.60 6.31
C ILE A 170 -7.00 -2.36 6.85
N ARG A 171 -6.42 -1.17 6.67
CA ARG A 171 -7.02 0.08 7.14
C ARG A 171 -8.37 0.40 6.50
N SER A 172 -8.55 0.10 5.21
CA SER A 172 -9.79 0.43 4.49
C SER A 172 -10.89 -0.62 4.71
N ASP A 173 -10.51 -1.90 4.72
CA ASP A 173 -11.49 -2.99 4.58
C ASP A 173 -11.68 -3.78 5.89
N TYR A 174 -10.64 -3.90 6.71
CA TYR A 174 -10.66 -4.71 7.93
C TYR A 174 -10.92 -3.86 9.18
N ASP A 175 -10.05 -2.88 9.47
CA ASP A 175 -10.07 -2.11 10.72
C ASP A 175 -11.43 -1.43 11.00
N PRO A 176 -12.11 -0.80 10.01
CA PRO A 176 -13.40 -0.15 10.27
C PRO A 176 -14.53 -1.15 10.52
N ASN A 177 -14.35 -2.40 10.11
CA ASN A 177 -15.42 -3.39 10.00
C ASN A 177 -15.26 -4.58 10.95
N VAL A 178 -14.09 -4.83 11.55
CA VAL A 178 -13.90 -6.02 12.39
C VAL A 178 -14.74 -5.99 13.66
N GLN A 179 -15.01 -4.79 14.22
CA GLN A 179 -15.78 -4.67 15.47
C GLN A 179 -17.21 -5.22 15.33
N GLN A 180 -17.89 -4.99 14.22
CA GLN A 180 -19.24 -5.56 14.01
C GLN A 180 -19.20 -7.09 13.95
N ILE A 181 -18.11 -7.70 13.46
CA ILE A 181 -17.95 -9.16 13.47
C ILE A 181 -17.67 -9.64 14.88
N GLN A 182 -16.82 -8.94 15.62
CA GLN A 182 -16.54 -9.22 17.03
C GLN A 182 -17.82 -9.25 17.87
N GLU A 183 -18.69 -8.25 17.69
CA GLU A 183 -19.97 -8.15 18.40
C GLU A 183 -20.94 -9.27 18.03
N LYS A 184 -21.06 -9.60 16.73
CA LYS A 184 -21.91 -10.72 16.28
C LYS A 184 -21.42 -12.05 16.82
N LEU A 185 -20.12 -12.32 16.73
CA LEU A 185 -19.52 -13.56 17.20
C LEU A 185 -19.75 -13.73 18.71
N ASN A 186 -19.49 -12.68 19.49
CA ASN A 186 -19.70 -12.71 20.94
C ASN A 186 -21.17 -12.93 21.31
N LYS A 187 -22.09 -12.32 20.56
CA LYS A 187 -23.53 -12.51 20.77
C LYS A 187 -23.96 -13.94 20.48
N ILE A 188 -23.49 -14.52 19.37
CA ILE A 188 -23.83 -15.88 18.97
C ILE A 188 -23.30 -16.90 19.99
N LEU A 189 -22.11 -16.67 20.54
CA LEU A 189 -21.45 -17.60 21.46
C LEU A 189 -21.64 -17.27 22.94
N GLY A 190 -22.38 -16.20 23.27
CA GLY A 190 -22.69 -15.83 24.65
C GLY A 190 -21.51 -15.34 25.50
N GLN A 191 -20.30 -15.23 24.94
CA GLN A 191 -19.10 -14.76 25.64
C GLN A 191 -18.12 -14.07 24.68
N GLU A 192 -17.06 -13.48 25.25
CA GLU A 192 -16.02 -12.81 24.47
C GLU A 192 -15.08 -13.80 23.79
N ILE A 193 -14.91 -13.66 22.48
CA ILE A 193 -14.03 -14.50 21.65
C ILE A 193 -12.94 -13.64 21.03
N ALA A 194 -11.67 -13.94 21.27
CA ALA A 194 -10.58 -13.18 20.67
C ALA A 194 -10.48 -13.45 19.16
N ILE A 195 -10.51 -12.39 18.34
CA ILE A 195 -10.21 -12.49 16.90
C ILE A 195 -8.74 -12.16 16.66
N VAL A 196 -7.99 -13.11 16.10
CA VAL A 196 -6.56 -12.96 15.81
C VAL A 196 -6.32 -13.16 14.30
N PRO A 197 -6.16 -12.08 13.52
CA PRO A 197 -6.06 -12.18 12.06
C PRO A 197 -4.73 -12.77 11.56
N ASN A 198 -3.67 -12.78 12.39
CA ASN A 198 -2.32 -13.24 12.04
C ASN A 198 -1.72 -12.57 10.78
N PHE A 199 -1.96 -11.27 10.60
CA PHE A 199 -1.57 -10.54 9.38
C PHE A 199 -0.12 -10.76 8.95
N GLU A 200 0.86 -10.55 9.83
CA GLU A 200 2.27 -10.66 9.44
C GLU A 200 2.65 -12.09 9.02
N ALA A 201 2.23 -13.10 9.78
CA ALA A 201 2.51 -14.49 9.46
C ALA A 201 1.84 -14.93 8.14
N ASN A 202 0.60 -14.47 7.91
CA ASN A 202 -0.13 -14.76 6.68
C ASN A 202 0.51 -14.04 5.49
N PHE A 203 0.90 -12.77 5.66
CA PHE A 203 1.58 -11.98 4.63
C PHE A 203 2.89 -12.64 4.20
N GLU A 204 3.75 -13.05 5.14
CA GLU A 204 5.02 -13.71 4.81
C GLU A 204 4.81 -15.01 4.04
N LYS A 205 3.81 -15.82 4.41
CA LYS A 205 3.48 -17.04 3.68
C LYS A 205 2.95 -16.78 2.27
N LEU A 206 2.08 -15.79 2.11
CA LEU A 206 1.55 -15.41 0.80
C LEU A 206 2.65 -14.84 -0.08
N LYS A 207 3.47 -13.93 0.45
CA LYS A 207 4.61 -13.36 -0.28
C LYS A 207 5.58 -14.44 -0.79
N ALA A 208 5.76 -15.51 -0.05
CA ALA A 208 6.64 -16.62 -0.44
C ALA A 208 6.04 -17.58 -1.49
N LYS A 209 4.70 -17.72 -1.56
CA LYS A 209 4.06 -18.85 -2.27
C LYS A 209 2.84 -18.49 -3.13
N ALA A 210 2.22 -17.34 -2.93
CA ALA A 210 1.09 -16.90 -3.72
C ALA A 210 1.54 -16.44 -5.11
N ASN A 211 0.60 -16.50 -6.07
CA ASN A 211 0.83 -15.90 -7.39
C ASN A 211 0.90 -14.37 -7.25
N ALA A 212 1.98 -13.74 -7.68
CA ALA A 212 2.15 -12.29 -7.63
C ALA A 212 1.06 -11.54 -8.40
N ASP A 213 0.50 -12.14 -9.45
CA ASP A 213 -0.54 -11.54 -10.30
C ASP A 213 -1.97 -11.75 -9.75
N SER A 214 -2.16 -12.45 -8.63
CA SER A 214 -3.51 -12.72 -8.11
C SER A 214 -4.20 -11.51 -7.48
N GLY A 215 -3.45 -10.41 -7.27
CA GLY A 215 -3.97 -9.22 -6.58
C GLY A 215 -4.22 -9.44 -5.09
N TRP A 216 -3.59 -10.45 -4.47
CA TRP A 216 -3.82 -10.81 -3.08
C TRP A 216 -3.41 -9.70 -2.10
N GLU A 217 -2.34 -8.95 -2.40
CA GLU A 217 -1.88 -7.88 -1.51
C GLU A 217 -2.90 -6.74 -1.44
N GLN A 218 -3.48 -6.37 -2.58
CA GLN A 218 -4.51 -5.33 -2.67
C GLN A 218 -5.80 -5.73 -1.96
N ASN A 219 -6.09 -7.03 -1.87
CA ASN A 219 -7.28 -7.56 -1.21
C ASN A 219 -6.97 -8.16 0.17
N PHE A 220 -5.79 -7.90 0.74
CA PHE A 220 -5.31 -8.62 1.91
C PHE A 220 -6.21 -8.42 3.14
N GLY A 221 -6.53 -7.17 3.47
CA GLY A 221 -7.45 -6.83 4.56
C GLY A 221 -8.87 -7.30 4.26
N ARG A 222 -9.38 -7.05 3.05
CA ARG A 222 -10.71 -7.49 2.62
C ARG A 222 -10.90 -9.00 2.78
N SER A 223 -9.90 -9.80 2.37
CA SER A 223 -9.96 -11.26 2.44
C SER A 223 -9.98 -11.77 3.87
N HIS A 224 -9.15 -11.19 4.76
CA HIS A 224 -9.20 -11.52 6.20
C HIS A 224 -10.59 -11.22 6.79
N PHE A 225 -11.14 -10.05 6.45
CA PHE A 225 -12.49 -9.68 6.88
C PHE A 225 -13.54 -10.67 6.35
N SER A 226 -13.45 -11.07 5.07
CA SER A 226 -14.40 -12.02 4.48
C SER A 226 -14.37 -13.41 5.11
N TYR A 227 -13.22 -13.90 5.59
CA TYR A 227 -13.18 -15.17 6.33
C TYR A 227 -13.99 -15.09 7.63
N LEU A 228 -13.89 -13.98 8.35
CA LEU A 228 -14.65 -13.76 9.56
C LEU A 228 -16.15 -13.60 9.27
N GLU A 229 -16.52 -12.91 8.19
CA GLU A 229 -17.91 -12.85 7.69
C GLU A 229 -18.45 -14.25 7.37
N GLY A 230 -17.64 -15.09 6.73
CA GLY A 230 -17.98 -16.47 6.40
C GLY A 230 -18.24 -17.33 7.64
N LEU A 231 -17.41 -17.20 8.68
CA LEU A 231 -17.63 -17.87 9.96
C LEU A 231 -18.95 -17.45 10.59
N VAL A 232 -19.17 -16.14 10.78
CA VAL A 232 -20.40 -15.64 11.42
C VAL A 232 -21.65 -16.07 10.65
N SER A 233 -21.60 -15.96 9.32
CA SER A 233 -22.73 -16.36 8.45
C SER A 233 -23.06 -17.84 8.61
N GLN A 234 -22.05 -18.70 8.73
CA GLN A 234 -22.27 -20.13 8.96
C GLN A 234 -22.84 -20.41 10.35
N LEU A 235 -22.33 -19.75 11.40
CA LEU A 235 -22.85 -19.92 12.75
C LEU A 235 -24.32 -19.49 12.88
N GLU A 236 -24.70 -18.40 12.20
CA GLU A 236 -26.10 -17.96 12.10
C GLU A 236 -26.96 -18.97 11.35
N TYR A 237 -26.45 -19.52 10.25
CA TYR A 237 -27.15 -20.52 9.43
C TYR A 237 -27.41 -21.82 10.21
N ASP A 238 -26.42 -22.32 10.93
CA ASP A 238 -26.53 -23.53 11.77
C ASP A 238 -27.19 -23.26 13.13
N LYS A 239 -27.54 -22.00 13.41
CA LYS A 239 -28.27 -21.56 14.62
C LYS A 239 -27.52 -21.76 15.94
N PHE A 240 -26.20 -21.57 15.94
CA PHE A 240 -25.39 -21.61 17.18
C PHE A 240 -25.85 -20.62 18.26
N GLY A 241 -26.54 -19.54 17.88
CA GLY A 241 -27.10 -18.57 18.85
C GLY A 241 -28.47 -18.97 19.42
N GLU A 242 -29.08 -20.06 18.94
CA GLU A 242 -30.41 -20.54 19.37
C GLU A 242 -30.38 -21.99 19.88
N ASP A 243 -29.25 -22.70 19.72
CA ASP A 243 -29.08 -24.09 20.09
C ASP A 243 -27.92 -24.23 21.10
N ASP A 244 -28.28 -24.45 22.36
CA ASP A 244 -27.33 -24.55 23.47
C ASP A 244 -26.32 -25.69 23.26
N MET A 245 -26.70 -26.81 22.63
CA MET A 245 -25.77 -27.92 22.41
C MET A 245 -24.69 -27.57 21.39
N LEU A 246 -25.06 -26.88 20.31
CA LEU A 246 -24.08 -26.41 19.32
C LEU A 246 -23.16 -25.34 19.91
N GLN A 247 -23.73 -24.40 20.66
CA GLN A 247 -22.96 -23.36 21.33
C GLN A 247 -21.96 -23.95 22.31
N GLU A 248 -22.43 -24.78 23.25
CA GLU A 248 -21.59 -25.42 24.26
C GLU A 248 -20.52 -26.30 23.61
N GLY A 249 -20.89 -27.13 22.63
CA GLY A 249 -19.94 -28.01 21.94
C GLY A 249 -18.80 -27.25 21.26
N LEU A 250 -19.09 -26.13 20.59
CA LEU A 250 -18.03 -25.30 20.01
C LEU A 250 -17.15 -24.66 21.09
N LEU A 251 -17.75 -24.10 22.14
CA LEU A 251 -17.00 -23.47 23.23
C LEU A 251 -16.10 -24.45 23.97
N GLU A 252 -16.56 -25.67 24.22
CA GLU A 252 -15.76 -26.75 24.82
C GLU A 252 -14.58 -27.12 23.92
N ALA A 253 -14.79 -27.21 22.60
CA ALA A 253 -13.72 -27.52 21.65
C ALA A 253 -12.71 -26.37 21.52
N MET A 254 -13.16 -25.11 21.63
CA MET A 254 -12.31 -23.92 21.58
C MET A 254 -12.00 -23.33 22.96
N GLU A 255 -11.44 -24.13 23.88
CA GLU A 255 -11.16 -23.74 25.28
C GLU A 255 -10.38 -22.41 25.46
N LYS A 256 -9.63 -21.95 24.45
CA LYS A 256 -8.90 -20.67 24.48
C LYS A 256 -9.73 -19.47 24.03
N HIS A 257 -10.97 -19.71 23.59
CA HIS A 257 -11.92 -18.72 23.11
C HIS A 257 -11.31 -17.77 22.07
N ALA A 258 -10.64 -18.35 21.07
CA ALA A 258 -9.96 -17.59 20.03
C ALA A 258 -10.25 -18.13 18.63
N VAL A 259 -10.44 -17.20 17.70
CA VAL A 259 -10.56 -17.47 16.26
C VAL A 259 -9.36 -16.88 15.54
N HIS A 260 -8.68 -17.71 14.76
CA HIS A 260 -7.48 -17.31 14.02
C HIS A 260 -7.70 -17.46 12.51
N VAL A 261 -7.37 -16.43 11.73
CA VAL A 261 -7.21 -16.60 10.27
C VAL A 261 -5.78 -17.06 10.00
N ARG A 262 -5.60 -18.15 9.26
CA ARG A 262 -4.27 -18.78 9.08
C ARG A 262 -4.04 -19.26 7.65
N VAL A 263 -2.92 -18.87 7.06
CA VAL A 263 -2.44 -19.45 5.79
C VAL A 263 -1.57 -20.67 6.10
N VAL A 264 -1.91 -21.82 5.53
CA VAL A 264 -1.17 -23.09 5.65
C VAL A 264 -0.65 -23.52 4.29
N ASP A 265 0.33 -24.44 4.26
CA ASP A 265 0.93 -24.87 3.00
C ASP A 265 -0.08 -25.59 2.10
N GLN A 266 -0.95 -26.40 2.72
CA GLN A 266 -2.02 -27.14 2.07
C GLN A 266 -3.18 -27.31 3.07
N THR A 267 -4.38 -27.27 2.55
CA THR A 267 -5.61 -27.64 3.26
C THR A 267 -6.02 -29.07 2.88
N LYS A 268 -6.77 -29.76 3.74
CA LYS A 268 -7.32 -31.09 3.39
C LYS A 268 -8.52 -31.00 2.45
N ARG A 269 -9.22 -29.86 2.48
CA ARG A 269 -10.38 -29.55 1.65
C ARG A 269 -10.03 -28.48 0.62
N SER A 270 -10.83 -28.40 -0.44
CA SER A 270 -10.67 -27.37 -1.46
C SER A 270 -10.92 -25.98 -0.89
N TYR A 271 -10.04 -25.04 -1.25
CA TYR A 271 -10.06 -23.61 -0.92
C TYR A 271 -9.84 -23.28 0.56
N ASN A 272 -10.67 -23.86 1.41
CA ASN A 272 -10.88 -23.41 2.77
C ASN A 272 -11.12 -24.59 3.70
N GLU A 273 -10.66 -24.47 4.93
CA GLU A 273 -10.81 -25.48 5.95
C GLU A 273 -10.98 -24.77 7.30
N THR A 274 -11.89 -25.28 8.13
CA THR A 274 -11.95 -24.90 9.55
C THR A 274 -11.42 -26.08 10.36
N VAL A 275 -10.51 -25.82 11.30
CA VAL A 275 -9.95 -26.83 12.19
C VAL A 275 -9.87 -26.30 13.62
N ILE A 276 -9.97 -27.19 14.60
CA ILE A 276 -9.72 -26.87 16.00
C ILE A 276 -8.40 -27.52 16.40
N GLU A 277 -7.43 -26.70 16.79
CA GLU A 277 -6.11 -27.15 17.20
C GLU A 277 -5.72 -26.42 18.49
N ASP A 278 -5.30 -27.17 19.50
CA ASP A 278 -4.89 -26.64 20.80
C ASP A 278 -5.91 -25.64 21.39
N GLY A 279 -7.20 -25.93 21.29
CA GLY A 279 -8.28 -25.10 21.82
C GLY A 279 -8.56 -23.80 21.05
N ILE A 280 -8.06 -23.66 19.81
CA ILE A 280 -8.24 -22.49 18.94
C ILE A 280 -8.98 -22.92 17.67
N LEU A 281 -9.97 -22.13 17.25
CA LEU A 281 -10.63 -22.29 15.96
C LEU A 281 -9.82 -21.58 14.87
N TYR A 282 -9.26 -22.34 13.94
CA TYR A 282 -8.54 -21.81 12.80
C TYR A 282 -9.43 -21.81 11.55
N LEU A 283 -9.59 -20.62 10.96
CA LEU A 283 -10.09 -20.40 9.61
C LEU A 283 -8.89 -20.41 8.67
N GLN A 284 -8.66 -21.53 7.99
CA GLN A 284 -7.44 -21.72 7.21
C GLN A 284 -7.64 -21.93 5.72
N THR A 285 -6.63 -21.48 4.98
CA THR A 285 -6.58 -21.50 3.51
C THR A 285 -5.14 -21.74 3.04
N SER A 286 -4.97 -22.01 1.75
CA SER A 286 -3.66 -22.12 1.11
C SER A 286 -3.28 -20.82 0.38
N PRO A 287 -1.99 -20.58 0.05
CA PRO A 287 -1.59 -19.43 -0.76
C PRO A 287 -2.25 -19.36 -2.13
N SER A 288 -2.58 -20.50 -2.75
CA SER A 288 -3.24 -20.53 -4.06
C SER A 288 -4.73 -20.19 -4.00
N ASP A 289 -5.35 -20.34 -2.83
CA ASP A 289 -6.80 -20.20 -2.64
C ASP A 289 -7.17 -19.02 -1.73
N PHE A 290 -6.20 -18.20 -1.35
CA PHE A 290 -6.43 -17.08 -0.45
C PHE A 290 -7.45 -16.09 -1.04
N GLY A 291 -8.56 -15.87 -0.32
CA GLY A 291 -9.66 -15.00 -0.74
C GLY A 291 -10.70 -15.70 -1.63
N VAL A 292 -10.53 -16.99 -1.95
CA VAL A 292 -11.42 -17.74 -2.83
C VAL A 292 -12.52 -18.42 -2.01
N ASN A 293 -13.78 -18.26 -2.42
CA ASN A 293 -14.95 -18.95 -1.84
C ASN A 293 -15.02 -18.85 -0.30
N VAL A 294 -14.59 -17.72 0.26
CA VAL A 294 -14.51 -17.44 1.71
C VAL A 294 -15.81 -17.71 2.49
N HIS A 295 -16.98 -17.61 1.85
CA HIS A 295 -18.27 -17.97 2.44
C HIS A 295 -18.39 -19.45 2.84
N GLN A 296 -17.53 -20.33 2.32
CA GLN A 296 -17.52 -21.77 2.61
C GLN A 296 -16.59 -22.16 3.76
N ILE A 297 -15.88 -21.18 4.35
CA ILE A 297 -14.78 -21.41 5.30
C ILE A 297 -15.15 -22.35 6.44
N SER A 298 -16.38 -22.23 6.96
CA SER A 298 -16.86 -22.98 8.12
C SER A 298 -17.97 -23.97 7.81
N SER A 299 -18.23 -24.27 6.53
CA SER A 299 -19.32 -25.16 6.08
C SER A 299 -19.37 -26.58 6.69
N ASP A 300 -18.32 -26.99 7.40
CA ASP A 300 -18.17 -28.33 7.99
C ASP A 300 -17.98 -28.25 9.50
N LEU A 301 -18.22 -27.07 10.10
CA LEU A 301 -17.97 -26.81 11.51
C LEU A 301 -18.72 -27.80 12.41
N VAL A 302 -20.00 -28.07 12.14
CA VAL A 302 -20.79 -29.02 12.94
C VAL A 302 -20.21 -30.44 12.91
N ASN A 303 -19.57 -30.86 11.82
CA ASN A 303 -19.03 -32.21 11.70
C ASN A 303 -17.69 -32.40 12.42
N ILE A 304 -17.02 -31.31 12.82
CA ILE A 304 -15.73 -31.35 13.53
C ILE A 304 -15.86 -31.11 15.03
N LEU A 305 -17.08 -30.86 15.52
CA LEU A 305 -17.45 -30.82 16.94
C LEU A 305 -17.88 -32.21 17.42
#